data_AF-A0A3A6I9H4-F1
#
_entry.id   AF-A0A3A6I9H4-F1
#
_cell.length_a   1.000
_cell.length_b   1.000
_cell.length_c   1.000
_cell.angle_alpha   90.00
_cell.angle_beta   90.00
_cell.angle_gamma   90.00
#
_symmetry.space_group_name_H-M   'P 1'
#
loop_
_entity.id
_entity.type
_entity.pdbx_description
1 polymer ?
#
loop_
_entity_poly.entity_id
_entity_poly.type
_entity_poly.pdbx_seq_one_letter_code
_entity_poly.pdbx_strand_id
1 'polypeptide(L)'
;MQGFLKPYQVEQIKKKYPVGTRIELDHMEGERDMPDGLRGTVDHVDDQGQLHMKWDNGRSLAVVPNADDFHILQPQEQEKDRPQTPQKEIHTDYEPMNLYVDYINANVLPKVDYERLQADYGTEEKTYAKSVLNALHQGVLEVYGTETFGRETAGGYVLLPGVVQSKNTGELCIALLELDLQSSGEHCATDFLIRYGCISQFEPEMPDKVGKFLRDTYGAYDYGYTATLTDDIRVDKDRLPQAMREVLEDFKQHEFVSCDPKNAVGNVNDRPEWEEDMER
;
A
#
# COMPACT_ATOMS: atom_id res chain seq x y z
N MET A 1 -7.31 16.07 21.64
CA MET A 1 -7.93 14.75 21.90
C MET A 1 -7.04 13.74 21.21
N GLN A 2 -6.40 12.87 21.99
CA GLN A 2 -5.47 11.85 21.50
C GLN A 2 -6.27 10.89 20.61
N GLY A 3 -5.95 10.85 19.32
CA GLY A 3 -6.70 10.05 18.35
C GLY A 3 -6.49 8.57 18.63
N PHE A 4 -7.56 7.85 18.94
CA PHE A 4 -7.52 6.39 19.01
C PHE A 4 -7.28 5.82 17.61
N LEU A 5 -6.26 4.98 17.45
CA LEU A 5 -6.03 4.22 16.23
C LEU A 5 -7.27 3.37 15.90
N LYS A 6 -7.61 3.29 14.62
CA LYS A 6 -8.69 2.43 14.13
C LYS A 6 -8.23 0.97 14.12
N PRO A 7 -9.15 -0.02 14.23
CA PRO A 7 -8.78 -1.44 14.30
C PRO A 7 -7.83 -1.90 13.18
N TYR A 8 -8.04 -1.44 11.94
CA TYR A 8 -7.16 -1.80 10.82
C TYR A 8 -5.74 -1.21 10.95
N GLN A 9 -5.57 -0.02 11.54
CA GLN A 9 -4.26 0.59 11.78
C GLN A 9 -3.48 -0.21 12.82
N VAL A 10 -4.18 -0.72 13.83
CA VAL A 10 -3.61 -1.61 14.85
C VAL A 10 -3.19 -2.96 14.23
N GLU A 11 -4.01 -3.51 13.33
CA GLU A 11 -3.65 -4.71 12.56
C GLU A 11 -2.43 -4.49 11.66
N GLN A 12 -2.30 -3.33 11.01
CA GLN A 12 -1.10 -2.98 10.24
C GLN A 12 0.16 -2.87 11.13
N ILE A 13 0.05 -2.31 12.34
CA ILE A 13 1.15 -2.26 13.30
C ILE A 13 1.54 -3.68 13.76
N LYS A 14 0.56 -4.53 14.09
CA LYS A 14 0.80 -5.94 14.45
C LYS A 14 1.53 -6.69 13.33
N LYS A 15 1.18 -6.43 12.07
CA LYS A 15 1.83 -7.02 10.89
C LYS A 15 3.24 -6.49 10.66
N LYS A 16 3.47 -5.18 10.86
CA LYS A 16 4.79 -4.55 10.69
C LYS A 16 5.78 -4.96 11.78
N TYR A 17 5.27 -5.22 12.99
CA TYR A 17 6.08 -5.55 14.16
C TYR A 17 5.60 -6.86 14.82
N PRO A 18 5.74 -8.02 14.14
CA PRO A 18 5.34 -9.29 14.71
C PRO A 18 6.17 -9.63 15.95
N VAL A 19 5.62 -10.48 16.83
CA VAL A 19 6.32 -10.99 18.01
C VAL A 19 7.66 -11.59 17.62
N GLY A 20 8.73 -11.19 18.31
CA GLY A 20 10.10 -11.58 18.00
C GLY A 20 10.87 -10.60 17.11
N THR A 21 10.21 -9.56 16.59
CA THR A 21 10.89 -8.48 15.84
C THR A 21 11.92 -7.79 16.73
N ARG A 22 13.12 -7.62 16.19
CA ARG A 22 14.21 -6.94 16.88
C ARG A 22 14.28 -5.49 16.45
N ILE A 23 14.25 -4.57 17.42
CA ILE A 23 14.36 -3.13 17.16
C ILE A 23 15.53 -2.54 17.96
N GLU A 24 16.04 -1.42 17.46
CA GLU A 24 16.95 -0.53 18.17
C GLU A 24 16.24 0.81 18.38
N LEU A 25 16.24 1.29 19.62
CA LEU A 25 15.64 2.56 20.01
C LEU A 25 16.57 3.70 19.56
N ASP A 26 16.06 4.60 18.74
CA ASP A 26 16.81 5.79 18.33
C ASP A 26 16.64 6.91 19.36
N HIS A 27 15.42 7.12 19.87
CA HIS A 27 15.16 8.09 20.94
C HIS A 27 13.81 7.86 21.65
N MET A 28 13.75 8.17 22.96
CA MET A 28 12.52 8.17 23.75
C MET A 28 12.51 9.32 24.76
N GLU A 29 11.51 10.20 24.69
CA GLU A 29 11.47 11.43 25.48
C GLU A 29 11.20 11.14 26.98
N GLY A 30 12.01 11.72 27.87
CA GLY A 30 11.75 11.75 29.31
C GLY A 30 12.13 10.50 30.11
N GLU A 31 12.58 9.42 29.47
CA GLU A 31 12.85 8.14 30.13
C GLU A 31 14.35 7.88 30.34
N ARG A 32 14.84 8.13 31.56
CA ARG A 32 16.28 8.06 31.89
C ARG A 32 16.92 6.68 31.75
N ASP A 33 16.10 5.64 31.81
CA ASP A 33 16.53 4.24 31.76
C ASP A 33 16.44 3.64 30.34
N MET A 34 16.12 4.46 29.34
CA MET A 34 15.93 4.09 27.94
C MET A 34 16.93 4.85 27.05
N PRO A 35 18.23 4.50 27.07
CA PRO A 35 19.23 5.19 26.26
C PRO A 35 19.06 4.90 24.77
N ASP A 36 19.40 5.87 23.92
CA ASP A 36 19.55 5.71 22.47
C ASP A 36 20.52 4.54 22.16
N GLY A 37 20.19 3.74 21.15
CA GLY A 37 20.87 2.49 20.80
C GLY A 37 20.47 1.28 21.65
N LEU A 38 19.55 1.43 22.62
CA LEU A 38 19.03 0.29 23.37
C LEU A 38 18.24 -0.63 22.46
N ARG A 39 18.53 -1.93 22.54
CA ARG A 39 17.87 -2.94 21.71
C ARG A 39 16.85 -3.74 22.49
N GLY A 40 15.76 -4.07 21.80
CA GLY A 40 14.62 -4.76 22.39
C GLY A 40 13.95 -5.68 21.38
N THR A 41 13.26 -6.68 21.91
CA THR A 41 12.49 -7.63 21.10
C THR A 41 11.01 -7.44 21.38
N VAL A 42 10.20 -7.33 20.33
CA VAL A 42 8.75 -7.20 20.45
C VAL A 42 8.19 -8.47 21.09
N ASP A 43 7.46 -8.31 22.19
CA ASP A 43 6.79 -9.39 22.92
C ASP A 43 5.33 -9.55 22.47
N HIS A 44 4.61 -8.43 22.29
CA HIS A 44 3.29 -8.37 21.67
C HIS A 44 2.92 -6.93 21.29
N VAL A 45 1.90 -6.76 20.45
CA VAL A 45 1.30 -5.45 20.12
C VAL A 45 -0.13 -5.44 20.64
N ASP A 46 -0.49 -4.41 21.40
CA ASP A 46 -1.82 -4.31 22.00
C ASP A 46 -2.89 -3.76 21.05
N ASP A 47 -4.12 -3.64 21.53
CA ASP A 47 -5.28 -3.13 20.77
C ASP A 47 -5.24 -1.61 20.54
N GLN A 48 -4.23 -0.92 21.09
CA GLN A 48 -3.95 0.49 20.86
C GLN A 48 -2.74 0.71 19.94
N GLY A 49 -2.15 -0.36 19.40
CA GLY A 49 -1.00 -0.29 18.51
C GLY A 49 0.32 0.01 19.22
N GLN A 50 0.42 -0.20 20.52
CA GLN A 50 1.69 -0.07 21.26
C GLN A 50 2.44 -1.40 21.23
N LEU A 51 3.75 -1.32 20.98
CA LEU A 51 4.65 -2.47 20.97
C LEU A 51 5.14 -2.70 22.40
N HIS A 52 4.69 -3.79 23.01
CA HIS A 52 5.23 -4.23 24.29
C HIS A 52 6.56 -4.93 24.04
N MET A 53 7.59 -4.43 24.69
CA MET A 53 8.97 -4.83 24.43
C MET A 53 9.55 -5.68 25.55
N LYS A 54 10.50 -6.54 25.19
CA LYS A 54 11.51 -7.10 26.09
C LYS A 54 12.84 -6.45 25.74
N TRP A 55 13.22 -5.43 26.50
CA TRP A 55 14.48 -4.71 26.31
C TRP A 55 15.64 -5.47 26.93
N ASP A 56 16.82 -5.36 26.34
CA ASP A 56 18.02 -6.08 26.80
C ASP A 56 18.48 -5.66 28.20
N ASN A 57 18.18 -4.42 28.58
CA ASN A 57 18.43 -3.91 29.92
C ASN A 57 17.41 -4.44 30.96
N GLY A 58 16.54 -5.36 30.58
CA GLY A 58 15.52 -5.98 31.44
C GLY A 58 14.26 -5.13 31.61
N ARG A 59 14.12 -4.02 30.88
CA ARG A 59 12.89 -3.21 30.89
C ARG A 59 11.81 -3.81 30.00
N SER A 60 10.58 -3.37 30.23
CA SER A 60 9.40 -3.78 29.47
C SER A 60 8.54 -2.60 29.02
N LEU A 61 9.14 -1.42 28.89
CA LEU A 61 8.41 -0.22 28.51
C LEU A 61 7.95 -0.34 27.05
N ALA A 62 6.69 0.01 26.80
CA ALA A 62 6.10 -0.08 25.48
C ALA A 62 6.62 1.05 24.57
N VAL A 63 6.66 0.76 23.27
CA VAL A 63 7.02 1.69 22.21
C VAL A 63 5.78 2.05 21.42
N VAL A 64 5.61 3.33 21.13
CA VAL A 64 4.53 3.87 20.32
C VAL A 64 5.09 4.27 18.95
N PRO A 65 4.70 3.57 17.85
CA PRO A 65 5.24 3.79 16.50
C PRO A 65 5.21 5.22 15.96
N ASN A 66 4.42 6.10 16.56
CA ASN A 66 4.21 7.49 16.13
C ASN A 66 4.65 8.53 17.18
N ALA A 67 5.27 8.09 18.27
CA ALA A 67 5.75 8.99 19.33
C ALA A 67 7.20 8.72 19.74
N ASP A 68 7.68 7.48 19.54
CA ASP A 68 9.05 7.07 19.84
C ASP A 68 9.81 6.81 18.53
N ASP A 69 11.10 7.15 18.51
CA ASP A 69 11.97 6.94 17.34
C ASP A 69 12.72 5.62 17.48
N PHE A 70 12.62 4.75 16.48
CA PHE A 70 13.29 3.45 16.45
C PHE A 70 13.30 2.86 15.03
N HIS A 71 14.13 1.83 14.83
CA HIS A 71 14.17 1.08 13.58
C HIS A 71 14.31 -0.44 13.81
N ILE A 72 13.89 -1.23 12.82
CA ILE A 72 14.01 -2.69 12.83
C ILE A 72 15.45 -3.06 12.44
N LEU A 73 16.10 -3.92 13.24
CA LEU A 73 17.43 -4.42 12.93
C LEU A 73 17.38 -5.49 11.84
N GLN A 74 18.25 -5.37 10.84
CA GLN A 74 18.30 -6.32 9.72
C GLN A 74 18.86 -7.69 10.14
N PRO A 75 18.55 -8.79 9.43
CA PRO A 75 18.97 -10.14 9.80
C PRO A 75 20.48 -10.30 10.05
N GLN A 76 21.33 -9.56 9.33
CA GLN A 76 22.79 -9.59 9.49
C GLN A 76 23.27 -9.01 10.84
N GLU A 77 22.49 -8.12 11.45
CA GLU A 77 22.79 -7.51 12.75
C GLU A 77 22.23 -8.34 13.90
N GLN A 78 21.26 -9.21 13.61
CA GLN A 78 20.65 -10.15 14.56
C GLN A 78 21.51 -11.41 14.84
N GLU A 79 22.50 -11.70 13.98
CA GLU A 79 23.37 -12.88 14.11
C GLU A 79 24.49 -12.69 15.14
N LYS A 80 24.87 -11.46 15.48
CA LYS A 80 26.02 -11.19 16.38
C LYS A 80 25.77 -11.55 17.85
N ASP A 81 24.50 -11.71 18.26
CA ASP A 81 24.11 -11.85 19.68
C ASP A 81 23.41 -13.17 20.05
N ARG A 82 23.35 -14.21 19.20
CA ARG A 82 22.56 -15.43 19.49
C ARG A 82 23.39 -16.62 20.02
N PRO A 83 23.10 -17.16 21.23
CA PRO A 83 23.52 -18.50 21.64
C PRO A 83 22.80 -19.58 20.83
N GLN A 84 23.56 -20.56 20.34
CA GLN A 84 23.07 -21.64 19.47
C GLN A 84 22.09 -22.56 20.22
N THR A 85 20.82 -22.57 19.80
CA THR A 85 19.80 -23.55 20.20
C THR A 85 19.13 -24.07 18.92
N PRO A 86 18.70 -25.35 18.85
CA PRO A 86 18.29 -25.96 17.58
C PRO A 86 17.13 -25.20 16.95
N GLN A 87 17.33 -24.82 15.68
CA GLN A 87 16.40 -24.06 14.88
C GLN A 87 15.05 -24.80 14.82
N LYS A 88 14.01 -24.20 15.40
CA LYS A 88 12.65 -24.44 14.91
C LYS A 88 12.53 -23.67 13.60
N GLU A 89 12.18 -24.40 12.54
CA GLU A 89 11.87 -23.87 11.22
C GLU A 89 10.92 -22.67 11.35
N ILE A 90 11.38 -21.49 10.94
CA ILE A 90 10.54 -20.32 10.76
C ILE A 90 9.94 -20.47 9.36
N HIS A 91 8.69 -20.90 9.28
CA HIS A 91 7.91 -20.71 8.06
C HIS A 91 7.73 -19.18 7.89
N THR A 92 8.31 -18.62 6.84
CA THR A 92 8.21 -17.20 6.49
C THR A 92 6.86 -16.95 5.82
N ASP A 93 5.85 -16.60 6.62
CA ASP A 93 4.52 -16.16 6.18
C ASP A 93 4.57 -14.71 5.65
N TYR A 94 5.33 -14.46 4.58
CA TYR A 94 5.25 -13.19 3.85
C TYR A 94 3.95 -13.21 3.04
N GLU A 95 2.96 -12.40 3.45
CA GLU A 95 1.64 -12.39 2.80
C GLU A 95 1.76 -12.05 1.30
N PRO A 96 1.11 -12.80 0.38
CA PRO A 96 1.22 -12.59 -1.07
C PRO A 96 0.92 -11.15 -1.53
N MET A 97 0.11 -10.41 -0.78
CA MET A 97 -0.17 -9.00 -1.02
C MET A 97 1.07 -8.11 -0.86
N ASN A 98 1.92 -8.35 0.15
CA ASN A 98 3.14 -7.58 0.35
C ASN A 98 4.14 -7.82 -0.79
N LEU A 99 4.24 -9.07 -1.27
CA LEU A 99 5.07 -9.39 -2.44
C LEU A 99 4.58 -8.64 -3.69
N TYR A 100 3.27 -8.43 -3.83
CA TYR A 100 2.70 -7.73 -4.97
C TYR A 100 3.00 -6.22 -4.89
N VAL A 101 2.88 -5.64 -3.69
CA VAL A 101 3.28 -4.25 -3.41
C VAL A 101 4.76 -4.04 -3.71
N ASP A 102 5.64 -4.92 -3.23
CA ASP A 102 7.07 -4.86 -3.51
C ASP A 102 7.36 -4.94 -5.01
N TYR A 103 6.67 -5.85 -5.71
CA TYR A 103 6.81 -6.00 -7.15
C TYR A 103 6.43 -4.72 -7.90
N ILE A 104 5.27 -4.12 -7.64
CA ILE A 104 4.83 -2.92 -8.38
C ILE A 104 5.68 -1.70 -8.03
N ASN A 105 6.14 -1.58 -6.77
CA ASN A 105 7.06 -0.53 -6.34
C ASN A 105 8.43 -0.64 -7.03
N ALA A 106 8.92 -1.85 -7.28
CA ALA A 106 10.20 -2.04 -7.96
C ALA A 106 10.08 -1.94 -9.49
N ASN A 107 8.96 -2.41 -10.06
CA ASN A 107 8.89 -2.70 -11.50
C ASN A 107 7.98 -1.79 -12.30
N VAL A 108 6.95 -1.19 -11.67
CA VAL A 108 5.87 -0.49 -12.37
C VAL A 108 5.81 0.99 -11.97
N LEU A 109 5.50 1.28 -10.70
CA LEU A 109 5.16 2.64 -10.25
C LEU A 109 6.26 3.68 -10.53
N PRO A 110 7.56 3.41 -10.31
CA PRO A 110 8.63 4.38 -10.63
C PRO A 110 8.78 4.69 -12.11
N LYS A 111 8.19 3.86 -12.98
CA LYS A 111 8.27 3.99 -14.45
C LYS A 111 7.01 4.62 -15.04
N VAL A 112 6.07 5.05 -14.21
CA VAL A 112 4.83 5.73 -14.62
C VAL A 112 5.08 7.23 -14.70
N ASP A 113 4.85 7.80 -15.88
CA ASP A 113 4.63 9.24 -16.04
C ASP A 113 3.22 9.62 -15.57
N TYR A 114 3.11 10.13 -14.33
CA TYR A 114 1.83 10.43 -13.69
C TYR A 114 1.10 11.64 -14.30
N GLU A 115 1.83 12.60 -14.88
CA GLU A 115 1.20 13.74 -15.56
C GLU A 115 0.56 13.31 -16.87
N ARG A 116 1.31 12.52 -17.66
CA ARG A 116 0.77 11.88 -18.87
C ARG A 116 -0.41 10.98 -18.52
N LEU A 117 -0.31 10.19 -17.45
CA LEU A 117 -1.40 9.32 -17.00
C LEU A 117 -2.67 10.12 -16.69
N GLN A 118 -2.54 11.20 -15.91
CA GLN A 118 -3.68 12.06 -15.57
C GLN A 118 -4.33 12.68 -16.80
N ALA A 119 -3.53 13.14 -17.78
CA ALA A 119 -4.05 13.69 -19.02
C ALA A 119 -4.73 12.62 -19.89
N ASP A 120 -4.18 11.41 -19.93
CA ASP A 120 -4.67 10.31 -20.76
C ASP A 120 -6.05 9.81 -20.33
N TYR A 121 -6.41 9.93 -19.04
CA TYR A 121 -7.75 9.58 -18.55
C TYR A 121 -8.89 10.32 -19.27
N GLY A 122 -8.64 11.55 -19.71
CA GLY A 122 -9.60 12.37 -20.45
C GLY A 122 -9.67 12.07 -21.96
N THR A 123 -8.78 11.20 -22.47
CA THR A 123 -8.80 10.81 -23.89
C THR A 123 -9.87 9.76 -24.16
N GLU A 124 -10.31 9.65 -25.42
CA GLU A 124 -11.25 8.60 -25.83
C GLU A 124 -10.63 7.21 -25.63
N GLU A 125 -9.42 7.02 -26.16
CA GLU A 125 -8.72 5.73 -26.23
C GLU A 125 -8.14 5.25 -24.89
N LYS A 126 -7.68 6.18 -24.02
CA LYS A 126 -7.02 5.88 -22.73
C LYS A 126 -5.86 4.89 -22.88
N THR A 127 -5.15 4.96 -24.00
CA THR A 127 -4.13 3.99 -24.41
C THR A 127 -3.03 3.87 -23.37
N TYR A 128 -2.59 4.99 -22.79
CA TYR A 128 -1.51 4.97 -21.80
C TYR A 128 -2.00 4.47 -20.45
N ALA A 129 -3.20 4.86 -20.01
CA ALA A 129 -3.83 4.30 -18.81
C ALA A 129 -4.01 2.77 -18.92
N LYS A 130 -4.53 2.29 -20.06
CA LYS A 130 -4.63 0.84 -20.35
C LYS A 130 -3.26 0.14 -20.27
N SER A 131 -2.21 0.77 -20.78
CA SER A 131 -0.84 0.22 -20.69
C SER A 131 -0.30 0.13 -19.25
N VAL A 132 -0.59 1.13 -18.41
CA VAL A 132 -0.22 1.13 -16.98
C VAL A 132 -1.02 0.05 -16.24
N LEU A 133 -2.33 -0.04 -16.51
CA LEU A 133 -3.21 -1.04 -15.91
C LEU A 133 -2.75 -2.47 -16.25
N ASN A 134 -2.32 -2.70 -17.49
CA ASN A 134 -1.73 -3.97 -17.91
C ASN A 134 -0.44 -4.28 -17.16
N ALA A 135 0.46 -3.30 -16.98
CA ALA A 135 1.71 -3.50 -16.23
C ALA A 135 1.44 -3.96 -14.78
N LEU A 136 0.47 -3.33 -14.11
CA LEU A 136 0.06 -3.72 -12.77
C LEU A 136 -0.55 -5.13 -12.77
N HIS A 137 -1.43 -5.42 -13.73
CA HIS A 137 -2.04 -6.75 -13.85
C HIS A 137 -1.02 -7.86 -14.16
N GLN A 138 0.04 -7.59 -14.93
CA GLN A 138 1.13 -8.56 -15.10
C GLN A 138 1.83 -8.85 -13.76
N GLY A 139 1.95 -7.86 -12.88
CA GLY A 139 2.41 -8.09 -11.51
C GLY A 139 1.50 -9.01 -10.71
N VAL A 140 0.18 -8.96 -10.93
CA VAL A 140 -0.77 -9.89 -10.29
C VAL A 140 -0.46 -11.32 -10.73
N LEU A 141 -0.27 -11.55 -12.02
CA LEU A 141 0.06 -12.87 -12.56
C LEU A 141 1.43 -13.36 -12.06
N GLU A 142 2.43 -12.49 -12.03
CA GLU A 142 3.79 -12.84 -11.59
C GLU A 142 3.82 -13.21 -10.10
N VAL A 143 3.14 -12.46 -9.24
CA VAL A 143 3.24 -12.62 -7.79
C VAL A 143 2.20 -13.59 -7.24
N TYR A 144 0.93 -13.42 -7.60
CA TYR A 144 -0.13 -14.29 -7.10
C TYR A 144 -0.22 -15.61 -7.89
N GLY A 145 0.35 -15.67 -9.10
CA GLY A 145 0.29 -16.85 -9.98
C GLY A 145 -1.08 -17.09 -10.62
N THR A 146 -2.05 -16.20 -10.38
CA THR A 146 -3.43 -16.32 -10.84
C THR A 146 -4.07 -14.95 -10.99
N GLU A 147 -5.04 -14.85 -11.89
CA GLU A 147 -5.96 -13.70 -11.99
C GLU A 147 -7.39 -14.07 -11.56
N THR A 148 -7.59 -15.26 -11.02
CA THR A 148 -8.86 -15.72 -10.44
C THR A 148 -8.68 -15.98 -8.95
N PHE A 149 -9.48 -15.33 -8.12
CA PHE A 149 -9.41 -15.40 -6.67
C PHE A 149 -10.76 -15.82 -6.09
N GLY A 150 -10.73 -16.75 -5.14
CA GLY A 150 -11.86 -17.11 -4.29
C GLY A 150 -11.57 -16.82 -2.82
N ARG A 151 -12.52 -17.11 -1.94
CA ARG A 151 -12.47 -16.76 -0.49
C ARG A 151 -11.18 -17.13 0.25
N GLU A 152 -10.55 -18.24 -0.12
CA GLU A 152 -9.34 -18.76 0.53
C GLU A 152 -8.04 -18.42 -0.21
N THR A 153 -8.12 -17.63 -1.29
CA THR A 153 -6.94 -17.26 -2.08
C THR A 153 -6.16 -16.16 -1.36
N ALA A 154 -4.83 -16.18 -1.50
CA ALA A 154 -3.94 -15.13 -0.99
C ALA A 154 -4.07 -14.79 0.51
N GLY A 155 -4.61 -15.70 1.33
CA GLY A 155 -4.82 -15.46 2.76
C GLY A 155 -6.06 -14.63 3.09
N GLY A 156 -7.01 -14.49 2.16
CA GLY A 156 -8.31 -13.84 2.38
C GLY A 156 -8.34 -12.34 2.07
N TYR A 157 -7.19 -11.71 1.83
CA TYR A 157 -7.08 -10.31 1.40
C TYR A 157 -6.25 -10.21 0.12
N VAL A 158 -6.62 -9.29 -0.76
CA VAL A 158 -5.90 -9.07 -2.02
C VAL A 158 -5.86 -7.59 -2.37
N LEU A 159 -4.76 -7.15 -2.98
CA LEU A 159 -4.65 -5.85 -3.61
C LEU A 159 -4.71 -6.06 -5.12
N LEU A 160 -5.73 -5.51 -5.78
CA LEU A 160 -5.94 -5.70 -7.21
C LEU A 160 -5.90 -4.36 -7.95
N PRO A 161 -5.23 -4.29 -9.11
CA PRO A 161 -5.33 -3.13 -9.96
C PRO A 161 -6.69 -3.10 -10.64
N GLY A 162 -7.23 -1.90 -10.75
CA GLY A 162 -8.55 -1.63 -11.28
C GLY A 162 -8.72 -0.20 -11.74
N VAL A 163 -9.96 0.18 -11.97
CA VAL A 163 -10.38 1.53 -12.33
C VAL A 163 -11.47 1.98 -11.39
N VAL A 164 -11.48 3.29 -11.13
CA VAL A 164 -12.55 3.98 -10.41
C VAL A 164 -13.13 5.05 -11.31
N GLN A 165 -14.43 5.30 -11.21
CA GLN A 165 -15.08 6.43 -11.85
C GLN A 165 -15.99 7.16 -10.88
N SER A 166 -15.83 8.48 -10.79
CA SER A 166 -16.69 9.33 -9.97
C SER A 166 -18.15 9.28 -10.44
N LYS A 167 -19.06 9.12 -9.50
CA LYS A 167 -20.51 9.24 -9.74
C LYS A 167 -20.95 10.66 -10.02
N ASN A 168 -20.18 11.64 -9.56
CA ASN A 168 -20.54 13.04 -9.61
C ASN A 168 -19.91 13.76 -10.81
N THR A 169 -18.61 13.55 -11.03
CA THR A 169 -17.85 14.25 -12.08
C THR A 169 -17.71 13.41 -13.35
N GLY A 170 -17.86 12.09 -13.26
CA GLY A 170 -17.52 11.16 -14.33
C GLY A 170 -16.01 10.95 -14.54
N GLU A 171 -15.16 11.59 -13.73
CA GLU A 171 -13.71 11.46 -13.79
C GLU A 171 -13.27 10.03 -13.47
N LEU A 172 -12.36 9.50 -14.28
CA LEU A 172 -11.86 8.12 -14.20
C LEU A 172 -10.38 8.13 -13.85
N CYS A 173 -9.95 7.18 -13.03
CA CYS A 173 -8.53 6.87 -12.90
C CYS A 173 -8.27 5.40 -12.59
N ILE A 174 -7.02 4.98 -12.72
CA ILE A 174 -6.55 3.69 -12.22
C ILE A 174 -6.44 3.75 -10.71
N ALA A 175 -6.80 2.64 -10.06
CA ALA A 175 -6.64 2.47 -8.63
C ALA A 175 -6.08 1.09 -8.28
N LEU A 176 -5.43 0.99 -7.13
CA LEU A 176 -5.20 -0.27 -6.43
C LEU A 176 -6.28 -0.43 -5.38
N LEU A 177 -7.00 -1.53 -5.43
CA LEU A 177 -8.19 -1.80 -4.62
C LEU A 177 -7.88 -2.93 -3.65
N GLU A 178 -7.94 -2.63 -2.35
CA GLU A 178 -7.80 -3.62 -1.29
C GLU A 178 -9.16 -4.26 -1.04
N LEU A 179 -9.24 -5.58 -1.21
CA LEU A 179 -10.49 -6.34 -1.13
C LEU A 179 -10.39 -7.47 -0.10
N ASP A 180 -11.40 -7.56 0.76
CA ASP A 180 -11.63 -8.68 1.67
C ASP A 180 -12.41 -9.79 0.95
N LEU A 181 -11.72 -10.89 0.61
CA LEU A 181 -12.30 -12.03 -0.09
C LEU A 181 -13.21 -12.86 0.83
N GLN A 182 -12.95 -12.87 2.14
CA GLN A 182 -13.77 -13.58 3.12
C GLN A 182 -15.12 -12.86 3.36
N SER A 183 -15.15 -11.54 3.16
CA SER A 183 -16.37 -10.70 3.15
C SER A 183 -16.95 -10.51 1.74
N SER A 184 -16.76 -11.50 0.85
CA SER A 184 -17.35 -11.53 -0.50
C SER A 184 -16.94 -10.34 -1.38
N GLY A 185 -15.64 -10.00 -1.37
CA GLY A 185 -15.06 -8.92 -2.18
C GLY A 185 -15.31 -7.54 -1.61
N GLU A 186 -15.42 -7.40 -0.29
CA GLU A 186 -15.66 -6.10 0.33
C GLU A 186 -14.48 -5.16 0.11
N HIS A 187 -14.78 -3.98 -0.42
CA HIS A 187 -13.79 -2.96 -0.70
C HIS A 187 -13.37 -2.20 0.56
N CYS A 188 -12.12 -2.40 0.96
CA CYS A 188 -11.53 -1.85 2.18
C CYS A 188 -10.82 -0.52 1.95
N ALA A 189 -10.00 -0.44 0.90
CA ALA A 189 -9.17 0.72 0.61
C ALA A 189 -8.93 0.93 -0.88
N THR A 190 -8.60 2.17 -1.23
CA THR A 190 -8.28 2.62 -2.58
C THR A 190 -7.00 3.44 -2.56
N ASP A 191 -6.02 3.06 -3.38
CA ASP A 191 -4.89 3.90 -3.70
C ASP A 191 -5.03 4.41 -5.14
N PHE A 192 -5.15 5.73 -5.29
CA PHE A 192 -5.44 6.39 -6.56
C PHE A 192 -4.14 6.68 -7.32
N LEU A 193 -4.06 6.31 -8.59
CA LEU A 193 -2.96 6.71 -9.47
C LEU A 193 -3.33 8.00 -10.20
N ILE A 194 -2.84 9.12 -9.68
CA ILE A 194 -3.19 10.48 -10.14
C ILE A 194 -1.91 11.28 -10.43
N ARG A 195 -2.04 12.53 -10.89
CA ARG A 195 -0.88 13.38 -11.19
C ARG A 195 0.14 13.55 -10.07
N TYR A 196 -0.25 13.28 -8.82
CA TYR A 196 0.63 13.34 -7.64
C TYR A 196 1.28 11.99 -7.30
N GLY A 197 1.16 10.97 -8.13
CA GLY A 197 1.66 9.63 -7.84
C GLY A 197 0.57 8.63 -7.48
N CYS A 198 0.96 7.55 -6.81
CA CYS A 198 0.04 6.60 -6.19
C CYS A 198 -0.24 7.06 -4.75
N ILE A 199 -1.48 7.50 -4.50
CA ILE A 199 -1.87 8.14 -3.24
C ILE A 199 -2.96 7.33 -2.56
N SER A 200 -2.71 6.91 -1.31
CA SER A 200 -3.71 6.18 -0.53
C SER A 200 -4.83 7.10 -0.06
N GLN A 201 -6.08 6.61 -0.10
CA GLN A 201 -7.22 7.35 0.43
C GLN A 201 -7.12 7.66 1.94
N PHE A 202 -6.29 6.91 2.66
CA PHE A 202 -6.07 7.03 4.09
C PHE A 202 -4.69 7.59 4.46
N GLU A 203 -4.00 8.25 3.52
CA GLU A 203 -2.69 8.86 3.77
C GLU A 203 -2.72 9.72 5.05
N PRO A 204 -1.96 9.36 6.11
CA PRO A 204 -2.04 10.02 7.41
C PRO A 204 -1.70 11.51 7.35
N GLU A 205 -0.78 11.89 6.47
CA GLU A 205 -0.29 13.26 6.27
C GLU A 205 -0.67 13.81 4.89
N MET A 206 -1.88 13.49 4.41
CA MET A 206 -2.39 13.96 3.12
C MET A 206 -2.33 15.51 3.02
N PRO A 207 -1.57 16.07 2.06
CA PRO A 207 -1.57 17.52 1.85
C PRO A 207 -2.95 18.04 1.49
N ASP A 208 -3.36 19.19 2.06
CA ASP A 208 -4.71 19.75 1.88
C ASP A 208 -5.14 19.88 0.42
N LYS A 209 -4.22 20.29 -0.47
CA LYS A 209 -4.47 20.41 -1.91
C LYS A 209 -4.80 19.06 -2.55
N VAL A 210 -4.08 18.00 -2.17
CA VAL A 210 -4.28 16.64 -2.70
C VAL A 210 -5.57 16.04 -2.14
N GLY A 211 -5.81 16.16 -0.83
CA GLY A 211 -7.04 15.71 -0.19
C GLY A 211 -8.28 16.42 -0.74
N LYS A 212 -8.18 17.73 -1.01
CA LYS A 212 -9.25 18.49 -1.68
C LYS A 212 -9.46 18.00 -3.11
N PHE A 213 -8.38 17.80 -3.88
CA PHE A 213 -8.47 17.26 -5.24
C PHE A 213 -9.18 15.90 -5.28
N LEU A 214 -8.84 14.96 -4.41
CA LEU A 214 -9.50 13.64 -4.36
C LEU A 214 -11.00 13.74 -4.05
N ARG A 215 -11.37 14.58 -3.08
CA ARG A 215 -12.78 14.78 -2.70
C ARG A 215 -13.59 15.46 -3.80
N ASP A 216 -13.05 16.51 -4.41
CA ASP A 216 -13.75 17.30 -5.42
C ASP A 216 -13.81 16.54 -6.77
N THR A 217 -12.79 15.75 -7.10
CA THR A 217 -12.68 15.04 -8.38
C THR A 217 -13.36 13.68 -8.33
N TYR A 218 -13.05 12.83 -7.35
CA TYR A 218 -13.52 11.44 -7.34
C TYR A 218 -14.70 11.24 -6.40
N GLY A 219 -14.68 11.81 -5.20
CA GLY A 219 -15.80 11.78 -4.25
C GLY A 219 -16.36 10.37 -4.05
N ALA A 220 -17.68 10.21 -4.25
CA ALA A 220 -18.28 8.87 -4.35
C ALA A 220 -18.06 8.29 -5.75
N TYR A 221 -17.59 7.04 -5.83
CA TYR A 221 -17.20 6.40 -7.09
C TYR A 221 -17.79 4.99 -7.24
N ASP A 222 -17.85 4.53 -8.48
CA ASP A 222 -17.90 3.10 -8.84
C ASP A 222 -16.48 2.58 -9.03
N TYR A 223 -16.25 1.29 -8.78
CA TYR A 223 -14.94 0.65 -8.94
C TYR A 223 -15.08 -0.71 -9.61
N GLY A 224 -14.05 -1.10 -10.35
CA GLY A 224 -13.94 -2.41 -10.97
C GLY A 224 -12.47 -2.80 -11.06
N TYR A 225 -12.17 -4.10 -10.95
CA TYR A 225 -10.82 -4.63 -10.90
C TYR A 225 -10.54 -5.57 -12.08
N THR A 226 -9.26 -5.74 -12.39
CA THR A 226 -8.80 -6.50 -13.56
C THR A 226 -8.98 -8.02 -13.41
N ALA A 227 -8.87 -8.54 -12.19
CA ALA A 227 -8.99 -9.96 -11.88
C ALA A 227 -10.46 -10.44 -11.85
N THR A 228 -10.66 -11.74 -11.68
CA THR A 228 -11.98 -12.36 -11.47
C THR A 228 -12.09 -12.82 -10.02
N LEU A 229 -13.10 -12.35 -9.30
CA LEU A 229 -13.46 -12.85 -7.98
C LEU A 229 -14.64 -13.81 -8.11
N THR A 230 -14.48 -15.07 -7.70
CA THR A 230 -15.53 -16.10 -7.88
C THR A 230 -16.74 -15.92 -6.98
N ASP A 231 -16.55 -15.24 -5.85
CA ASP A 231 -17.53 -15.10 -4.77
C ASP A 231 -17.94 -13.63 -4.54
N ASP A 232 -17.57 -12.72 -5.45
CA ASP A 232 -17.90 -11.31 -5.31
C ASP A 232 -19.37 -11.05 -5.65
N ILE A 233 -20.04 -10.35 -4.74
CA ILE A 233 -21.43 -9.92 -4.86
C ILE A 233 -21.57 -8.39 -4.94
N ARG A 234 -20.44 -7.67 -4.79
CA ARG A 234 -20.36 -6.21 -4.74
C ARG A 234 -20.19 -5.61 -6.13
N VAL A 235 -19.35 -6.21 -6.99
CA VAL A 235 -19.09 -5.71 -8.33
C VAL A 235 -19.75 -6.59 -9.39
N ASP A 236 -20.67 -5.99 -10.15
CA ASP A 236 -21.22 -6.57 -11.37
C ASP A 236 -20.56 -5.87 -12.57
N LYS A 237 -19.64 -6.59 -13.25
CA LYS A 237 -18.86 -6.03 -14.37
C LYS A 237 -19.72 -5.54 -15.52
N ASP A 238 -20.90 -6.14 -15.74
CA ASP A 238 -21.81 -5.76 -16.82
C ASP A 238 -22.56 -4.45 -16.52
N ARG A 239 -22.63 -4.07 -15.24
CA ARG A 239 -23.31 -2.85 -14.77
C ARG A 239 -22.36 -1.69 -14.53
N LEU A 240 -21.06 -1.89 -14.72
CA LEU A 240 -20.08 -0.82 -14.64
C LEU A 240 -20.37 0.25 -15.71
N PRO A 241 -20.10 1.53 -15.41
CA PRO A 241 -20.10 2.58 -16.40
C PRO A 241 -19.32 2.20 -17.66
N GLN A 242 -19.78 2.68 -18.83
CA GLN A 242 -19.21 2.30 -20.12
C GLN A 242 -17.70 2.55 -20.21
N ALA A 243 -17.23 3.72 -19.77
CA ALA A 243 -15.80 4.06 -19.81
C ALA A 243 -14.94 3.10 -18.97
N MET A 244 -15.45 2.59 -17.85
CA MET A 244 -14.75 1.60 -17.03
C MET A 244 -14.69 0.25 -17.74
N ARG A 245 -15.81 -0.19 -18.34
CA ARG A 245 -15.87 -1.46 -19.08
C ARG A 245 -14.90 -1.47 -20.25
N GLU A 246 -14.88 -0.40 -21.04
CA GLU A 246 -13.97 -0.25 -22.17
C GLU A 246 -12.49 -0.39 -21.74
N VAL A 247 -12.10 0.22 -20.62
CA VAL A 247 -10.73 0.07 -20.10
C VAL A 247 -10.47 -1.36 -19.62
N LEU A 248 -11.41 -1.97 -18.90
CA LEU A 248 -11.23 -3.32 -18.33
C LEU A 248 -11.28 -4.44 -19.38
N GLU A 249 -11.89 -4.21 -20.55
CA GLU A 249 -12.03 -5.23 -21.60
C GLU A 249 -10.76 -5.40 -22.45
N ASP A 250 -10.02 -4.32 -22.74
CA ASP A 250 -8.93 -4.35 -23.72
C ASP A 250 -7.56 -3.92 -23.18
N PHE A 251 -7.44 -3.60 -21.87
CA PHE A 251 -6.16 -3.17 -21.30
C PHE A 251 -5.01 -4.15 -21.57
N LYS A 252 -5.29 -5.46 -21.59
CA LYS A 252 -4.29 -6.52 -21.86
C LYS A 252 -3.61 -6.38 -23.23
N GLN A 253 -4.23 -5.68 -24.19
CA GLN A 253 -3.69 -5.46 -25.54
C GLN A 253 -2.67 -4.31 -25.59
N HIS A 254 -2.49 -3.58 -24.48
CA HIS A 254 -1.69 -2.38 -24.41
C HIS A 254 -0.38 -2.67 -23.66
N GLU A 255 0.73 -2.79 -24.40
CA GLU A 255 2.06 -2.97 -23.79
C GLU A 255 2.49 -1.72 -23.03
N PHE A 256 3.08 -1.93 -21.84
CA PHE A 256 3.48 -0.84 -20.96
C PHE A 256 4.58 0.03 -21.58
N VAL A 257 4.30 1.33 -21.69
CA VAL A 257 5.26 2.33 -22.20
C VAL A 257 5.91 3.05 -21.03
N SER A 258 7.04 2.56 -20.53
CA SER A 258 7.75 3.18 -19.41
C SER A 258 8.26 4.58 -19.75
N CYS A 259 8.28 5.49 -18.76
CA CYS A 259 9.03 6.73 -18.85
C CYS A 259 10.56 6.46 -18.71
N ASP A 260 11.38 7.28 -19.39
CA ASP A 260 12.83 7.28 -19.18
C ASP A 260 13.10 7.83 -17.77
N PRO A 261 13.90 7.16 -16.91
CA PRO A 261 14.18 7.62 -15.54
C PRO A 261 14.65 9.07 -15.42
N LYS A 262 15.19 9.65 -16.51
CA LYS A 262 15.62 11.06 -16.56
C LYS A 262 14.47 12.07 -16.60
N ASN A 263 13.25 11.63 -16.93
CA ASN A 263 12.04 12.44 -17.00
C ASN A 263 10.97 11.99 -15.99
N ALA A 264 11.25 10.96 -15.18
CA ALA A 264 10.37 10.54 -14.11
C ALA A 264 10.34 11.64 -13.04
N VAL A 265 9.22 12.34 -12.94
CA VAL A 265 8.90 13.10 -11.74
C VAL A 265 8.89 12.10 -10.59
N GLY A 266 9.87 12.22 -9.68
CA GLY A 266 10.02 11.33 -8.53
C GLY A 266 8.71 11.18 -7.76
N ASN A 267 8.53 10.01 -7.15
CA ASN A 267 7.44 9.73 -6.23
C ASN A 267 7.35 10.87 -5.20
N VAL A 268 6.17 11.22 -4.71
CA VAL A 268 6.04 12.36 -3.76
C VAL A 268 6.88 12.15 -2.50
N ASN A 269 7.14 10.88 -2.15
CA ASN A 269 8.04 10.49 -1.05
C ASN A 269 9.53 10.78 -1.31
N ASP A 270 9.93 11.04 -2.56
CA ASP A 270 11.30 11.33 -2.99
C ASP A 270 11.52 12.82 -3.36
N ARG A 271 10.51 13.69 -3.20
CA ARG A 271 10.65 15.15 -3.47
C ARG A 271 10.92 15.90 -2.16
N PRO A 272 12.13 16.45 -1.93
CA PRO A 272 12.46 17.15 -0.68
C PRO A 272 11.85 18.56 -0.56
N GLU A 273 11.17 19.09 -1.58
CA GLU A 273 10.76 20.50 -1.60
C GLU A 273 9.35 20.65 -2.19
N TRP A 274 8.37 20.83 -1.30
CA TRP A 274 6.95 21.00 -1.65
C TRP A 274 6.54 22.46 -1.92
N GLU A 275 7.49 23.41 -2.05
CA GLU A 275 7.14 24.84 -2.09
C GLU A 275 7.46 25.60 -3.38
N GLU A 276 8.38 25.18 -4.26
CA GLU A 276 8.89 26.15 -5.26
C GLU A 276 8.43 26.01 -6.73
N ASP A 277 7.92 24.86 -7.19
CA ASP A 277 7.59 24.70 -8.63
C ASP A 277 6.10 24.89 -9.01
N MET A 278 5.29 25.51 -8.14
CA MET A 278 3.85 25.71 -8.37
C MET A 278 3.45 27.08 -8.97
N GLU A 279 4.39 27.83 -9.55
CA GLU A 279 4.09 29.02 -10.37
C GLU A 279 4.79 28.97 -11.73
N ARG A 280 4.23 28.22 -12.68
CA ARG A 280 4.29 28.53 -14.12
C ARG A 280 3.27 27.75 -14.93
#